data_AF-A0A8C4SWG3-F1
#
_entry.id   AF-A0A8C4SWG3-F1
#
_cell.length_a   1.000
_cell.length_b   1.000
_cell.length_c   1.000
_cell.angle_alpha   90.00
_cell.angle_beta   90.00
_cell.angle_gamma   90.00
#
_symmetry.space_group_name_H-M   'P 1'
#
loop_
_entity.id
_entity.type
_entity.pdbx_description
1 polymer ?
#
loop_
_entity_poly.entity_id
_entity_poly.type
_entity_poly.pdbx_seq_one_letter_code
_entity_poly.pdbx_strand_id
1 'polypeptide(L)'
;MKPTTCSLDPVPTKLVKSAMDVLAAPILNIISSSLLHGTVPDALKVSVIKPLLKKSDLDPHILNNYRPISNLPFLSKILEKVVASQLQTHLTHYNLFEKFQSGFRTGHSTETALTRVVNDILISSDEGNSTVIMLLDLSVAFDTIDHSILLHRLENYVGLTGTVLAWFSSYLSNRFQYVQKCADSTPSLYTEVQYGVPQGSVLGPLLFSLYMLQLGSLIRKHNVNFHSYADDTQLYLSFKSNEVSPMLSLISCVSELKEWMNKNHLSLNTDKTEMLIVGGNDADHNNILSSFNSVGIPVNFTESARNLGVIFDSSMSFKSAYYKVVQDMFLPS
;
A
#
# COMPACT_ATOMS: atom_id res chain seq x y z
N MET A 1 10.56 0.71 -17.78
CA MET A 1 11.17 0.10 -16.58
C MET A 1 12.68 0.26 -16.69
N LYS A 2 13.33 0.90 -15.70
CA LYS A 2 14.80 0.89 -15.61
C LYS A 2 15.23 -0.58 -15.54
N PRO A 3 16.06 -1.09 -16.46
CA PRO A 3 16.50 -2.48 -16.42
C PRO A 3 17.33 -2.68 -15.16
N THR A 4 16.75 -3.33 -14.16
CA THR A 4 17.48 -3.79 -12.97
C THR A 4 17.95 -5.21 -13.25
N THR A 5 19.24 -5.45 -13.04
CA THR A 5 19.83 -6.78 -13.12
C THR A 5 19.77 -7.41 -11.72
N CYS A 6 19.35 -8.66 -11.66
CA CYS A 6 19.48 -9.51 -10.48
C CYS A 6 20.78 -10.30 -10.56
N SER A 7 21.42 -10.57 -9.42
CA SER A 7 22.57 -11.48 -9.36
C SER A 7 22.19 -12.93 -9.68
N LEU A 8 20.90 -13.27 -9.59
CA LEU A 8 20.35 -14.56 -10.01
C LEU A 8 20.08 -14.64 -11.51
N ASP A 9 20.22 -13.53 -12.26
CA ASP A 9 20.06 -13.57 -13.71
C ASP A 9 21.31 -14.20 -14.35
N PRO A 10 21.16 -15.12 -15.32
CA PRO A 10 22.30 -15.75 -15.98
C PRO A 10 23.13 -14.76 -16.81
N VAL A 11 22.50 -13.66 -17.24
CA VAL A 11 23.15 -12.58 -17.98
C VAL A 11 22.52 -11.24 -17.59
N PRO A 12 23.25 -10.12 -17.71
CA PRO A 12 22.70 -8.79 -17.46
C PRO A 12 21.45 -8.50 -18.30
N THR A 13 20.44 -7.86 -17.68
CA THR A 13 19.17 -7.50 -18.33
C THR A 13 19.34 -6.70 -19.63
N LYS A 14 20.40 -5.89 -19.73
CA LYS A 14 20.72 -5.15 -20.97
C LYS A 14 21.07 -6.08 -22.15
N LEU A 15 21.81 -7.16 -21.89
CA LEU A 15 22.18 -8.14 -22.92
C LEU A 15 20.98 -8.99 -23.33
N VAL A 16 20.12 -9.36 -22.37
CA VAL A 16 18.86 -10.02 -22.68
C VAL A 16 18.06 -9.15 -23.67
N LYS A 17 17.91 -7.86 -23.37
CA LYS A 17 17.19 -6.91 -24.24
C LYS A 17 17.81 -6.76 -25.63
N SER A 18 19.13 -6.78 -25.76
CA SER A 18 19.79 -6.68 -27.07
C SER A 18 19.68 -7.94 -27.91
N ALA A 19 19.40 -9.09 -27.29
CA ALA A 19 19.28 -10.40 -27.96
C ALA A 19 17.83 -10.91 -28.00
N MET A 20 16.83 -10.02 -27.95
CA MET A 20 15.41 -10.42 -27.88
C MET A 20 14.90 -11.08 -29.15
N ASP A 21 15.48 -10.77 -30.30
CA ASP A 21 15.27 -11.45 -31.56
C ASP A 21 15.49 -12.97 -31.45
N VAL A 22 16.47 -13.40 -30.65
CA VAL A 22 16.76 -14.83 -30.41
C VAL A 22 16.05 -15.36 -29.17
N LEU A 23 16.00 -14.56 -28.09
CA LEU A 23 15.52 -15.00 -26.78
C LEU A 23 14.01 -14.91 -26.60
N ALA A 24 13.28 -14.21 -27.47
CA ALA A 24 11.83 -14.02 -27.33
C ALA A 24 11.06 -15.35 -27.34
N ALA A 25 11.36 -16.26 -28.27
CA ALA A 25 10.64 -17.53 -28.39
C ALA A 25 10.84 -18.44 -27.15
N PRO A 26 12.08 -18.67 -26.66
CA PRO A 26 12.28 -19.40 -25.40
C PRO A 26 11.59 -18.76 -24.19
N ILE A 27 11.64 -17.43 -24.06
CA ILE A 27 11.00 -16.71 -22.95
C ILE A 27 9.48 -16.87 -23.02
N LEU A 28 8.90 -16.75 -24.21
CA LEU A 28 7.48 -16.95 -24.44
C LEU A 28 7.07 -18.37 -24.03
N ASN A 29 7.83 -19.40 -24.44
CA ASN A 29 7.53 -20.79 -24.09
C ASN A 29 7.53 -21.01 -22.57
N ILE A 30 8.47 -20.41 -21.83
CA ILE A 30 8.52 -20.48 -20.36
C ILE A 30 7.26 -19.85 -19.75
N ILE A 31 6.90 -18.65 -20.20
CA ILE A 31 5.73 -17.92 -19.69
C ILE A 31 4.45 -18.67 -20.02
N SER A 32 4.24 -19.05 -21.28
CA SER A 32 3.07 -19.78 -21.73
C SER A 32 2.92 -21.11 -21.01
N SER A 33 4.01 -21.85 -20.81
CA SER A 33 3.98 -23.10 -20.05
C SER A 33 3.58 -22.87 -18.59
N SER A 34 4.13 -21.84 -17.94
CA SER A 34 3.76 -21.47 -16.57
C SER A 34 2.26 -21.16 -16.44
N LEU A 35 1.71 -20.38 -17.37
CA LEU A 35 0.30 -19.99 -17.36
C LEU A 35 -0.63 -21.17 -17.70
N LEU A 36 -0.25 -22.01 -18.67
CA LEU A 36 -1.04 -23.18 -19.09
C LEU A 36 -1.20 -24.20 -17.96
N HIS A 37 -0.12 -24.45 -17.22
CA HIS A 37 -0.10 -25.45 -16.14
C HIS A 37 -0.48 -24.87 -14.77
N GLY A 38 -0.60 -23.55 -14.65
CA GLY A 38 -0.92 -22.90 -13.38
C GLY A 38 0.20 -23.02 -12.35
N THR A 39 1.46 -23.02 -12.78
CA THR A 39 2.61 -23.18 -11.89
C THR A 39 3.72 -22.18 -12.20
N VAL A 40 4.33 -21.63 -11.16
CA VAL A 40 5.51 -20.76 -11.28
C VAL A 40 6.77 -21.63 -11.19
N PRO A 41 7.75 -21.51 -12.10
CA PRO A 41 9.01 -22.23 -12.00
C PRO A 41 9.77 -21.89 -10.71
N ASP A 42 10.33 -22.88 -10.02
CA ASP A 42 10.99 -22.68 -8.72
C ASP A 42 12.20 -21.75 -8.80
N ALA A 43 12.93 -21.77 -9.92
CA ALA A 43 14.03 -20.83 -10.19
C ALA A 43 13.58 -19.35 -10.18
N LEU A 44 12.28 -19.07 -10.37
CA LEU A 44 11.70 -17.72 -10.36
C LEU A 44 11.08 -17.34 -9.00
N LYS A 45 11.10 -18.25 -8.02
CA LYS A 45 10.58 -18.07 -6.65
C LYS A 45 11.63 -17.65 -5.63
N VAL A 46 12.84 -17.32 -6.09
CA VAL A 46 13.93 -16.84 -5.24
C VAL A 46 14.13 -15.34 -5.45
N SER A 47 14.23 -14.57 -4.36
CA SER A 47 14.53 -13.13 -4.40
C SER A 47 15.74 -12.74 -3.56
N VAL A 48 16.51 -11.78 -4.06
CA VAL A 48 17.66 -11.21 -3.35
C VAL A 48 17.22 -9.95 -2.62
N ILE A 49 17.29 -9.95 -1.30
CA ILE A 49 16.93 -8.80 -0.47
C ILE A 49 18.07 -7.81 -0.46
N LYS A 50 17.75 -6.57 -0.84
CA LYS A 50 18.63 -5.41 -0.77
C LYS A 50 18.04 -4.44 0.26
N PRO A 51 18.58 -4.39 1.49
CA PRO A 51 18.16 -3.43 2.49
C PRO A 51 18.39 -2.01 1.97
N LEU A 52 17.32 -1.21 1.92
CA LEU A 52 17.38 0.19 1.52
C LEU A 52 16.95 1.08 2.68
N LEU A 53 17.78 2.06 3.04
CA LEU A 53 17.43 3.00 4.11
C LEU A 53 16.20 3.83 3.70
N LYS A 54 15.21 3.96 4.59
CA LYS A 54 13.92 4.63 4.32
C LYS A 54 14.09 6.10 3.94
N LYS A 55 15.07 6.77 4.54
CA LYS A 55 15.48 8.15 4.26
C LYS A 55 16.98 8.27 4.53
N SER A 56 17.68 9.15 3.81
CA SER A 56 19.14 9.28 3.88
C SER A 56 19.67 9.81 5.21
N ASP A 57 18.84 10.53 5.98
CA ASP A 57 19.14 11.14 7.27
C ASP A 57 18.92 10.21 8.47
N LEU A 58 18.36 9.03 8.26
CA LEU A 58 18.10 8.07 9.34
C LEU A 58 19.38 7.35 9.76
N ASP A 59 19.46 6.98 11.05
CA ASP A 59 20.59 6.22 11.58
C ASP A 59 20.70 4.83 10.89
N PRO A 60 21.81 4.54 10.17
CA PRO A 60 22.02 3.28 9.49
C PRO A 60 22.29 2.09 10.44
N HIS A 61 22.48 2.32 11.74
CA HIS A 61 22.64 1.27 12.75
C HIS A 61 21.31 0.74 13.28
N ILE A 62 20.20 1.45 13.05
CA ILE A 62 18.86 1.01 13.46
C ILE A 62 18.23 0.21 12.32
N LEU A 63 18.08 -1.11 12.52
CA LEU A 63 17.56 -2.02 11.49
C LEU A 63 16.12 -1.66 11.03
N ASN A 64 15.30 -1.10 11.92
CA ASN A 64 13.94 -0.65 11.61
C ASN A 64 13.90 0.52 10.59
N ASN A 65 15.03 1.17 10.33
CA ASN A 65 15.14 2.22 9.32
C ASN A 65 15.30 1.68 7.90
N TYR A 66 15.46 0.38 7.71
CA TYR A 66 15.59 -0.23 6.38
C TYR A 66 14.26 -0.77 5.85
N ARG A 67 14.14 -0.81 4.52
CA ARG A 67 13.13 -1.56 3.77
C ARG A 67 13.78 -2.77 3.11
N PRO A 68 13.19 -3.97 3.22
CA PRO A 68 13.72 -5.17 2.57
C PRO A 68 13.28 -5.22 1.09
N ILE A 69 13.96 -4.49 0.20
CA ILE A 69 13.59 -4.48 -1.22
C ILE A 69 14.01 -5.79 -1.89
N SER A 70 13.03 -6.53 -2.39
CA SER A 70 13.20 -7.75 -3.16
C SER A 70 13.67 -7.44 -4.58
N ASN A 71 14.89 -7.88 -4.92
CA ASN A 71 15.37 -7.89 -6.28
C ASN A 71 15.08 -9.26 -6.91
N LEU A 72 14.05 -9.32 -7.75
CA LEU A 72 13.64 -10.54 -8.44
C LEU A 72 14.39 -10.73 -9.77
N PRO A 73 14.59 -11.99 -10.20
CA PRO A 73 15.09 -12.30 -11.54
C PRO A 73 14.27 -11.62 -12.64
N PHE A 74 14.91 -11.27 -13.74
CA PHE A 74 14.29 -10.61 -14.89
C PHE A 74 13.11 -11.40 -15.46
N LEU A 75 13.26 -12.72 -15.64
CA LEU A 75 12.18 -13.57 -16.14
C LEU A 75 10.99 -13.62 -15.18
N SER A 76 11.23 -13.61 -13.88
CA SER A 76 10.18 -13.54 -12.85
C SER A 76 9.36 -12.25 -13.03
N LYS A 77 10.04 -11.10 -13.21
CA LYS A 77 9.38 -9.81 -13.47
C LYS A 77 8.58 -9.79 -14.78
N ILE A 78 9.04 -10.46 -15.85
CA ILE A 78 8.26 -10.54 -17.09
C ILE A 78 7.00 -11.37 -16.87
N LEU A 79 7.13 -12.56 -16.27
CA LEU A 79 6.00 -13.44 -15.99
C LEU A 79 4.96 -12.73 -15.13
N GLU A 80 5.38 -12.10 -14.03
CA GLU A 80 4.48 -11.31 -13.18
C GLU A 80 3.81 -10.17 -13.94
N LYS A 81 4.51 -9.52 -14.87
CA LYS A 81 3.93 -8.43 -15.67
C LYS A 81 2.84 -8.92 -16.62
N VAL A 82 3.01 -10.10 -17.22
CA VAL A 82 1.98 -10.72 -18.07
C VAL A 82 0.74 -11.03 -17.23
N VAL A 83 0.92 -11.66 -16.08
CA VAL A 83 -0.19 -11.97 -15.16
C VAL A 83 -0.85 -10.69 -14.63
N ALA A 84 -0.08 -9.70 -14.20
CA ALA A 84 -0.61 -8.42 -13.71
C ALA A 84 -1.43 -7.70 -14.77
N SER A 85 -1.04 -7.78 -16.05
CA SER A 85 -1.80 -7.20 -17.16
C SER A 85 -3.13 -7.91 -17.36
N GLN A 86 -3.14 -9.24 -17.34
CA GLN A 86 -4.37 -10.03 -17.47
C GLN A 86 -5.31 -9.80 -16.28
N LEU A 87 -4.77 -9.81 -15.06
CA LEU A 87 -5.53 -9.58 -13.83
C LEU A 87 -6.12 -8.16 -13.80
N GLN A 88 -5.37 -7.12 -14.16
CA GLN A 88 -5.90 -5.77 -14.25
C GLN A 88 -7.03 -5.64 -15.28
N THR A 89 -6.91 -6.34 -16.41
CA THR A 89 -7.97 -6.37 -17.43
C THR A 89 -9.25 -7.00 -16.88
N HIS A 90 -9.13 -8.14 -16.19
CA HIS A 90 -10.25 -8.80 -15.51
C HIS A 90 -10.90 -7.90 -14.46
N LEU A 91 -10.10 -7.31 -13.56
CA LEU A 91 -10.59 -6.43 -12.49
C LEU A 91 -11.30 -5.19 -13.04
N THR A 92 -10.80 -4.62 -14.14
CA THR A 92 -11.43 -3.46 -14.80
C THR A 92 -12.74 -3.87 -15.46
N HIS A 93 -12.74 -4.98 -16.20
CA HIS A 93 -13.92 -5.46 -16.93
C HIS A 93 -15.10 -5.74 -16.01
N TYR A 94 -14.85 -6.33 -14.83
CA TYR A 94 -15.87 -6.66 -13.84
C TYR A 94 -16.04 -5.60 -12.74
N ASN A 95 -15.39 -4.43 -12.86
CA ASN A 95 -15.45 -3.33 -11.88
C ASN A 95 -15.16 -3.77 -10.43
N LEU A 96 -14.13 -4.60 -10.25
CA LEU A 96 -13.79 -5.23 -8.96
C LEU A 96 -12.83 -4.40 -8.10
N PHE A 97 -12.37 -3.25 -8.58
CA PHE A 97 -11.51 -2.36 -7.80
C PHE A 97 -12.32 -1.59 -6.76
N GLU A 98 -11.73 -1.40 -5.58
CA GLU A 98 -12.23 -0.41 -4.62
C GLU A 98 -12.12 1.00 -5.23
N LYS A 99 -13.24 1.69 -5.36
CA LYS A 99 -13.35 3.02 -5.99
C LYS A 99 -12.39 4.03 -5.37
N PHE A 100 -12.27 4.03 -4.04
CA PHE A 100 -11.44 4.98 -3.29
C PHE A 100 -10.05 4.43 -2.92
N GLN A 101 -9.56 3.40 -3.62
CA GLN A 101 -8.16 2.99 -3.59
C GLN A 101 -7.49 3.51 -4.86
N SER A 102 -6.51 4.40 -4.72
CA SER A 102 -5.75 4.98 -5.84
C SER A 102 -4.35 4.37 -6.02
N GLY A 103 -3.83 3.66 -5.01
CA GLY A 103 -2.49 3.07 -5.07
C GLY A 103 -2.39 2.01 -6.16
N PHE A 104 -1.31 2.06 -6.93
CA PHE A 104 -0.97 1.07 -7.97
C PHE A 104 -2.04 0.85 -9.04
N ARG A 105 -2.88 1.87 -9.29
CA ARG A 105 -3.90 1.83 -10.34
C ARG A 105 -3.57 2.76 -11.49
N THR A 106 -3.84 2.27 -12.70
CA THR A 106 -3.66 3.05 -13.92
C THR A 106 -4.64 4.23 -13.94
N GLY A 107 -4.15 5.44 -14.21
CA GLY A 107 -4.98 6.65 -14.21
C GLY A 107 -5.21 7.28 -12.83
N HIS A 108 -4.61 6.71 -11.78
CA HIS A 108 -4.65 7.25 -10.43
C HIS A 108 -3.25 7.70 -9.98
N SER A 109 -3.21 8.69 -9.11
CA SER A 109 -1.99 9.22 -8.50
C SER A 109 -2.27 9.77 -7.09
N THR A 110 -1.22 10.16 -6.38
CA THR A 110 -1.35 10.86 -5.09
C THR A 110 -2.14 12.15 -5.26
N GLU A 111 -1.95 12.88 -6.37
CA GLU A 111 -2.68 14.10 -6.68
C GLU A 111 -4.18 13.84 -6.84
N THR A 112 -4.58 12.79 -7.57
CA THR A 112 -6.01 12.46 -7.74
C THR A 112 -6.68 12.10 -6.41
N ALA A 113 -5.94 11.41 -5.52
CA ALA A 113 -6.44 11.03 -4.20
C ALA A 113 -6.60 12.26 -3.30
N LEU A 114 -5.57 13.11 -3.23
CA LEU A 114 -5.60 14.35 -2.46
C LEU A 114 -6.65 15.32 -2.99
N THR A 115 -6.77 15.49 -4.31
CA THR A 115 -7.78 16.37 -4.94
C THR A 115 -9.18 15.98 -4.50
N ARG A 116 -9.51 14.69 -4.46
CA ARG A 116 -10.81 14.22 -3.99
C ARG A 116 -11.07 14.62 -2.54
N VAL A 117 -10.13 14.31 -1.65
CA VAL A 117 -10.28 14.56 -0.21
C VAL A 117 -10.36 16.06 0.09
N VAL A 118 -9.45 16.85 -0.49
CA VAL A 118 -9.43 18.31 -0.33
C VAL A 118 -10.74 18.93 -0.83
N ASN A 119 -11.22 18.52 -2.00
CA ASN A 119 -12.48 19.02 -2.54
C ASN A 119 -13.66 18.74 -1.60
N ASP A 120 -13.77 17.52 -1.08
CA ASP A 120 -14.85 17.14 -0.16
C ASP A 120 -14.80 17.96 1.14
N ILE A 121 -13.60 18.21 1.68
CA ILE A 121 -13.39 19.06 2.87
C ILE A 121 -13.80 20.51 2.59
N LEU A 122 -13.37 21.08 1.47
CA LEU A 122 -13.64 22.48 1.13
C LEU A 122 -15.13 22.73 0.89
N ILE A 123 -15.80 21.86 0.15
CA ILE A 123 -17.26 21.94 -0.04
C ILE A 123 -17.99 21.93 1.30
N SER A 124 -17.58 21.03 2.21
CA SER A 124 -18.18 20.94 3.54
C SER A 124 -17.91 22.17 4.41
N SER A 125 -16.71 22.74 4.28
CA SER A 125 -16.32 23.99 4.95
C SER A 125 -17.16 25.18 4.46
N ASP A 126 -17.45 25.25 3.16
CA ASP A 126 -18.32 26.28 2.57
C ASP A 126 -19.77 26.20 3.10
N GLU A 127 -20.20 25.01 3.53
CA GLU A 127 -21.48 24.78 4.21
C GLU A 127 -21.45 25.12 5.72
N GLY A 128 -20.30 25.55 6.24
CA GLY A 128 -20.09 25.87 7.65
C GLY A 128 -19.85 24.65 8.54
N ASN A 129 -19.54 23.48 7.96
CA ASN A 129 -19.23 22.28 8.72
C ASN A 129 -17.73 22.19 9.05
N SER A 130 -17.43 21.48 10.12
CA SER A 130 -16.06 21.09 10.49
C SER A 130 -15.77 19.71 9.91
N THR A 131 -14.49 19.37 9.70
CA THR A 131 -14.10 18.04 9.23
C THR A 131 -12.97 17.47 10.07
N VAL A 132 -13.13 16.23 10.53
CA VAL A 132 -12.04 15.47 11.13
C VAL A 132 -11.42 14.57 10.07
N ILE A 133 -10.09 14.51 10.05
CA ILE A 133 -9.30 13.65 9.16
C ILE A 133 -8.42 12.78 10.05
N MET A 134 -8.45 11.47 9.83
CA MET A 134 -7.59 10.50 10.50
C MET A 134 -6.72 9.81 9.45
N LEU A 135 -5.40 9.93 9.60
CA LEU A 135 -4.40 9.29 8.75
C LEU A 135 -3.93 8.00 9.44
N LEU A 136 -4.39 6.86 8.92
CA LEU A 136 -4.02 5.54 9.44
C LEU A 136 -2.65 5.13 8.92
N ASP A 137 -1.79 4.63 9.81
CA ASP A 137 -0.48 4.04 9.47
C ASP A 137 -0.52 2.53 9.74
N LEU A 138 -0.13 1.71 8.76
CA LEU A 138 -0.02 0.26 8.92
C LEU A 138 1.43 -0.15 9.16
N SER A 139 1.64 -0.99 10.17
CA SER A 139 2.96 -1.54 10.47
C SER A 139 3.31 -2.66 9.50
N VAL A 140 4.33 -2.42 8.66
CA VAL A 140 4.98 -3.43 7.81
C VAL A 140 3.98 -4.18 6.91
N ALA A 141 3.00 -3.47 6.35
CA ALA A 141 1.79 -4.03 5.76
C ALA A 141 2.04 -5.06 4.63
N PHE A 142 3.06 -4.82 3.81
CA PHE A 142 3.41 -5.74 2.70
C PHE A 142 3.98 -7.07 3.17
N ASP A 143 4.63 -7.09 4.33
CA ASP A 143 5.35 -8.28 4.84
C ASP A 143 4.44 -9.15 5.74
N THR A 144 3.24 -8.68 6.06
CA THR A 144 2.29 -9.36 6.96
C THR A 144 1.11 -10.03 6.27
N ILE A 145 1.06 -9.99 4.93
CA ILE A 145 -0.03 -10.57 4.14
C ILE A 145 -0.07 -12.09 4.31
N ASP A 146 -1.17 -12.61 4.87
CA ASP A 146 -1.39 -14.06 4.94
C ASP A 146 -1.78 -14.62 3.57
N HIS A 147 -1.05 -15.64 3.12
CA HIS A 147 -1.24 -16.21 1.79
C HIS A 147 -2.57 -16.95 1.66
N SER A 148 -3.05 -17.60 2.73
CA SER A 148 -4.33 -18.33 2.72
C SER A 148 -5.50 -17.37 2.62
N ILE A 149 -5.49 -16.27 3.38
CA ILE A 149 -6.48 -15.20 3.29
C ILE A 149 -6.45 -14.54 1.90
N LEU A 150 -5.25 -14.26 1.37
CA LEU A 150 -5.13 -13.69 0.03
C LEU A 150 -5.71 -14.63 -1.04
N LEU A 151 -5.38 -15.91 -1.02
CA LEU A 151 -5.92 -16.90 -1.97
C LEU A 151 -7.44 -17.03 -1.83
N HIS A 152 -7.95 -17.09 -0.60
CA HIS A 152 -9.39 -17.09 -0.34
C HIS A 152 -10.08 -15.84 -0.93
N ARG A 153 -9.42 -14.67 -0.88
CA ARG A 153 -9.94 -13.43 -1.48
C ARG A 153 -9.95 -13.48 -3.00
N LEU A 154 -8.86 -13.95 -3.60
CA LEU A 154 -8.74 -14.12 -5.04
C LEU A 154 -9.83 -15.07 -5.57
N GLU A 155 -10.15 -16.12 -4.84
CA GLU A 155 -11.21 -17.05 -5.21
C GLU A 155 -12.61 -16.43 -5.01
N ASN A 156 -12.93 -15.96 -3.81
CA ASN A 156 -14.32 -15.68 -3.42
C ASN A 156 -14.79 -14.26 -3.72
N TYR A 157 -13.87 -13.31 -3.88
CA TYR A 157 -14.20 -11.89 -4.11
C TYR A 157 -13.79 -11.44 -5.52
N VAL A 158 -12.67 -11.97 -6.03
CA VAL A 158 -12.22 -11.68 -7.41
C VAL A 158 -12.76 -12.69 -8.42
N GLY A 159 -13.15 -13.89 -7.96
CA GLY A 159 -13.72 -14.95 -8.81
C GLY A 159 -12.70 -15.77 -9.58
N LEU A 160 -11.44 -15.80 -9.13
CA LEU A 160 -10.39 -16.59 -9.79
C LEU A 160 -10.50 -18.07 -9.38
N THR A 161 -10.53 -18.97 -10.36
CA THR A 161 -10.70 -20.41 -10.12
C THR A 161 -9.76 -21.24 -11.00
N GLY A 162 -9.70 -22.55 -10.72
CA GLY A 162 -8.96 -23.53 -11.53
C GLY A 162 -7.47 -23.18 -11.69
N THR A 163 -6.97 -23.28 -12.93
CA THR A 163 -5.56 -23.03 -13.27
C THR A 163 -5.06 -21.65 -12.86
N VAL A 164 -5.92 -20.63 -12.90
CA VAL A 164 -5.54 -19.25 -12.53
C VAL A 164 -5.27 -19.16 -11.04
N LEU A 165 -6.18 -19.71 -10.21
CA LEU A 165 -5.99 -19.74 -8.76
C LEU A 165 -4.79 -20.62 -8.37
N ALA A 166 -4.62 -21.75 -9.05
CA ALA A 166 -3.45 -22.62 -8.88
C ALA A 166 -2.14 -21.87 -9.16
N TRP A 167 -2.12 -20.99 -10.18
CA TRP A 167 -0.97 -20.15 -10.49
C TRP A 167 -0.63 -19.21 -9.34
N PHE A 168 -1.63 -18.52 -8.75
CA PHE A 168 -1.40 -17.65 -7.58
C PHE A 168 -0.96 -18.45 -6.35
N SER A 169 -1.52 -19.63 -6.12
CA SER A 169 -1.10 -20.53 -5.05
C SER A 169 0.37 -20.95 -5.23
N SER A 170 0.75 -21.33 -6.46
CA SER A 170 2.14 -21.62 -6.80
C SER A 170 3.04 -20.39 -6.73
N TYR A 171 2.54 -19.19 -7.01
CA TYR A 171 3.32 -17.96 -6.96
C TYR A 171 3.72 -17.60 -5.54
N LEU A 172 2.82 -17.80 -4.57
CA LEU A 172 2.98 -17.45 -3.16
C LEU A 172 3.73 -18.52 -2.35
N SER A 173 3.54 -19.81 -2.68
CA SER A 173 4.15 -20.94 -1.97
C SER A 173 5.60 -21.23 -2.38
N ASN A 174 6.36 -21.87 -1.48
CA ASN A 174 7.73 -22.32 -1.71
C ASN A 174 8.66 -21.21 -2.25
N ARG A 175 8.45 -19.99 -1.76
CA ARG A 175 9.28 -18.83 -2.10
C ARG A 175 10.41 -18.69 -1.09
N PHE A 176 11.59 -18.36 -1.59
CA PHE A 176 12.77 -18.16 -0.75
C PHE A 176 13.38 -16.80 -0.97
N GLN A 177 14.00 -16.26 0.08
CA GLN A 177 14.73 -15.02 0.04
C GLN A 177 16.05 -15.12 0.80
N TYR A 178 17.05 -14.34 0.39
CA TYR A 178 18.29 -14.19 1.12
C TYR A 178 18.81 -12.75 1.00
N VAL A 179 19.58 -12.30 1.99
CA VAL A 179 20.21 -10.98 2.00
C VAL A 179 21.60 -11.08 1.37
N GLN A 180 21.88 -10.21 0.39
CA GLN A 180 23.24 -10.04 -0.14
C GLN A 180 23.97 -9.02 0.73
N LYS A 181 24.95 -9.45 1.53
CA LYS A 181 25.80 -8.53 2.32
C LYS A 181 26.74 -7.77 1.39
N CYS A 182 26.85 -6.45 1.57
CA CYS A 182 27.71 -5.60 0.74
C CYS A 182 29.22 -5.84 0.95
N ALA A 183 29.63 -6.43 2.07
CA ALA A 183 31.02 -6.46 2.51
C ALA A 183 31.83 -7.69 2.05
N ASP A 184 31.22 -8.86 1.91
CA ASP A 184 31.95 -10.13 1.71
C ASP A 184 31.38 -11.02 0.58
N SER A 185 30.42 -10.49 -0.21
CA SER A 185 29.73 -11.20 -1.30
C SER A 185 29.08 -12.54 -0.90
N THR A 186 29.04 -12.87 0.39
CA THR A 186 28.51 -14.14 0.87
C THR A 186 27.01 -13.97 1.14
N PRO A 187 26.14 -14.79 0.52
CA PRO A 187 24.70 -14.72 0.78
C PRO A 187 24.40 -15.14 2.21
N SER A 188 23.36 -14.55 2.81
CA SER A 188 22.77 -15.12 4.02
C SER A 188 22.20 -16.51 3.74
N LEU A 189 21.80 -17.21 4.81
CA LEU A 189 20.94 -18.39 4.66
C LEU A 189 19.66 -18.02 3.90
N TYR A 190 19.18 -18.99 3.12
CA TYR A 190 17.88 -18.91 2.46
C TYR A 190 16.80 -19.07 3.52
N THR A 191 15.83 -18.16 3.49
CA THR A 191 14.67 -18.18 4.36
C THR A 191 13.41 -18.26 3.52
N GLU A 192 12.50 -19.14 3.90
CA GLU A 192 11.20 -19.25 3.24
C GLU A 192 10.32 -18.04 3.57
N VAL A 193 9.58 -17.55 2.58
CA VAL A 193 8.65 -16.42 2.70
C VAL A 193 7.26 -16.98 3.03
N GLN A 194 6.96 -17.07 4.32
CA GLN A 194 5.68 -17.58 4.85
C GLN A 194 4.55 -16.55 4.82
N TYR A 195 4.90 -15.27 4.87
CA TYR A 195 3.95 -14.15 4.87
C TYR A 195 4.46 -13.04 3.97
N GLY A 196 3.53 -12.20 3.54
CA GLY A 196 3.81 -11.03 2.75
C GLY A 196 3.83 -11.28 1.25
N VAL A 197 3.91 -10.18 0.51
CA VAL A 197 4.18 -10.18 -0.93
C VAL A 197 5.50 -9.43 -1.19
N PRO A 198 6.38 -9.88 -2.09
CA PRO A 198 7.73 -9.33 -2.16
C PRO A 198 7.74 -7.84 -2.52
N GLN A 199 8.32 -7.00 -1.65
CA GLN A 199 8.44 -5.55 -1.90
C GLN A 199 9.37 -5.29 -3.08
N GLY A 200 8.85 -4.79 -4.20
CA GLY A 200 9.59 -4.63 -5.46
C GLY A 200 9.27 -5.66 -6.53
N SER A 201 8.37 -6.60 -6.23
CA SER A 201 7.66 -7.40 -7.25
C SER A 201 6.69 -6.52 -8.05
N VAL A 202 6.35 -7.01 -9.25
CA VAL A 202 5.37 -6.38 -10.13
C VAL A 202 3.95 -6.69 -9.64
N LEU A 203 3.71 -7.92 -9.16
CA LEU A 203 2.38 -8.33 -8.68
C LEU A 203 2.07 -7.91 -7.24
N GLY A 204 3.07 -7.83 -6.36
CA GLY A 204 2.87 -7.58 -4.93
C GLY A 204 1.98 -6.37 -4.63
N PRO A 205 2.20 -5.20 -5.26
CA PRO A 205 1.34 -4.03 -5.07
C PRO A 205 -0.14 -4.27 -5.41
N LEU A 206 -0.41 -4.96 -6.52
CA LEU A 206 -1.77 -5.30 -6.93
C LEU A 206 -2.41 -6.30 -5.96
N LEU A 207 -1.67 -7.33 -5.56
CA LEU A 207 -2.12 -8.33 -4.58
C LEU A 207 -2.42 -7.70 -3.22
N PHE A 208 -1.61 -6.73 -2.78
CA PHE A 208 -1.86 -5.97 -1.57
C PHE A 208 -3.19 -5.18 -1.67
N SER A 209 -3.42 -4.47 -2.79
CA SER A 209 -4.69 -3.77 -3.00
C SER A 209 -5.89 -4.73 -2.98
N LEU A 210 -5.75 -5.94 -3.53
CA LEU A 210 -6.80 -6.97 -3.50
C LEU A 210 -7.03 -7.53 -2.09
N TYR A 211 -5.98 -7.63 -1.28
CA TYR A 211 -6.10 -7.96 0.13
C TYR A 211 -6.95 -6.93 0.89
N MET A 212 -6.78 -5.65 0.58
CA MET A 212 -7.48 -4.55 1.26
C MET A 212 -8.92 -4.30 0.76
N LEU A 213 -9.44 -5.06 -0.21
CA LEU A 213 -10.73 -4.75 -0.88
C LEU A 213 -11.91 -4.53 0.07
N GLN A 214 -12.03 -5.36 1.11
CA GLN A 214 -13.17 -5.29 2.03
C GLN A 214 -13.18 -4.03 2.91
N LEU A 215 -12.03 -3.37 3.04
CA LEU A 215 -11.88 -2.19 3.88
C LEU A 215 -12.90 -1.11 3.50
N GLY A 216 -13.11 -0.91 2.19
CA GLY A 216 -14.03 0.12 1.72
C GLY A 216 -15.49 -0.13 2.08
N SER A 217 -15.95 -1.38 2.01
CA SER A 217 -17.30 -1.74 2.46
C SER A 217 -17.49 -1.58 3.97
N LEU A 218 -16.45 -1.90 4.74
CA LEU A 218 -16.46 -1.74 6.20
C LEU A 218 -16.55 -0.27 6.59
N ILE A 219 -15.76 0.59 5.95
CA ILE A 219 -15.78 2.03 6.23
C ILE A 219 -17.12 2.66 5.86
N ARG A 220 -17.64 2.35 4.66
CA ARG A 220 -18.93 2.88 4.19
C ARG A 220 -20.12 2.48 5.06
N LYS A 221 -20.07 1.30 5.70
CA LYS A 221 -21.09 0.84 6.67
C LYS A 221 -21.29 1.83 7.82
N HIS A 222 -20.25 2.59 8.19
CA HIS A 222 -20.29 3.58 9.27
C HIS A 222 -20.57 5.00 8.79
N ASN A 223 -20.89 5.20 7.50
CA ASN A 223 -21.04 6.53 6.88
C ASN A 223 -19.80 7.42 7.02
N VAL A 224 -18.62 6.81 7.08
CA VAL A 224 -17.32 7.51 7.08
C VAL A 224 -16.80 7.55 5.64
N ASN A 225 -16.24 8.69 5.23
CA ASN A 225 -15.57 8.78 3.94
C ASN A 225 -14.11 8.35 4.09
N PHE A 226 -13.53 7.83 3.01
CA PHE A 226 -12.12 7.48 3.00
C PHE A 226 -11.52 7.62 1.61
N HIS A 227 -10.19 7.65 1.61
CA HIS A 227 -9.39 7.43 0.41
C HIS A 227 -8.13 6.68 0.82
N SER A 228 -7.77 5.64 0.08
CA SER A 228 -6.54 4.89 0.28
C SER A 228 -5.59 5.10 -0.89
N TYR A 229 -4.30 5.13 -0.60
CA TYR A 229 -3.24 5.00 -1.59
C TYR A 229 -2.25 3.96 -1.09
N ALA A 230 -2.33 2.75 -1.65
CA ALA A 230 -1.60 1.59 -1.14
C ALA A 230 -2.03 1.30 0.31
N ASP A 231 -1.08 1.27 1.24
CA ASP A 231 -1.26 1.07 2.68
C ASP A 231 -1.70 2.35 3.40
N ASP A 232 -1.37 3.53 2.88
CA ASP A 232 -1.81 4.81 3.44
C ASP A 232 -3.34 4.94 3.28
N THR A 233 -4.08 4.97 4.39
CA THR A 233 -5.54 5.13 4.40
C THR A 233 -5.93 6.33 5.23
N GLN A 234 -6.65 7.26 4.61
CA GLN A 234 -7.20 8.44 5.28
C GLN A 234 -8.71 8.29 5.41
N LEU A 235 -9.19 8.38 6.65
CA LEU A 235 -10.61 8.50 6.96
C LEU A 235 -10.93 9.99 7.13
N TYR A 236 -12.10 10.42 6.69
CA TYR A 236 -12.56 11.77 6.95
C TYR A 236 -14.07 11.81 7.11
N LEU A 237 -14.52 12.71 7.98
CA LEU A 237 -15.93 12.87 8.29
C LEU A 237 -16.22 14.32 8.65
N SER A 238 -17.19 14.90 7.97
CA SER A 238 -17.68 16.23 8.27
C SER A 238 -18.83 16.18 9.26
N PHE A 239 -18.96 17.23 10.06
CA PHE A 239 -19.95 17.33 11.12
C PHE A 239 -20.26 18.81 11.41
N LYS A 240 -21.45 19.07 11.95
CA LYS A 240 -21.79 20.39 12.49
C LYS A 240 -21.38 20.48 13.95
N SER A 241 -21.08 21.69 14.41
CA SER A 241 -20.78 21.92 15.83
C SER A 241 -21.93 21.40 16.70
N ASN A 242 -21.56 20.76 17.81
CA ASN A 242 -22.46 20.08 18.76
C ASN A 242 -23.13 18.78 18.28
N GLU A 243 -22.82 18.25 17.09
CA GLU A 243 -23.28 16.92 16.69
C GLU A 243 -22.37 15.81 17.26
N VAL A 244 -22.94 14.91 18.06
CA VAL A 244 -22.21 13.78 18.66
C VAL A 244 -22.22 12.54 17.75
N SER A 245 -23.29 12.34 16.97
CA SER A 245 -23.48 11.14 16.14
C SER A 245 -22.34 10.86 15.17
N PRO A 246 -21.78 11.85 14.43
CA PRO A 246 -20.67 11.60 13.51
C PRO A 246 -19.44 11.02 14.22
N MET A 247 -19.14 11.48 15.43
CA MET A 247 -17.98 11.00 16.18
C MET A 247 -18.15 9.56 16.65
N LEU A 248 -19.36 9.17 17.06
CA LEU A 248 -19.67 7.78 17.39
C LEU A 248 -19.51 6.86 16.18
N SER A 249 -19.92 7.32 14.99
CA SER A 249 -19.71 6.60 13.73
C SER A 249 -18.23 6.41 13.42
N LEU A 250 -17.41 7.45 13.56
CA LEU A 250 -15.98 7.36 13.32
C LEU A 250 -15.28 6.43 14.32
N ILE A 251 -15.59 6.53 15.61
CA ILE A 251 -15.05 5.65 16.65
C ILE A 251 -15.43 4.20 16.39
N SER A 252 -16.70 3.92 16.08
CA SER A 252 -17.18 2.58 15.74
C SER A 252 -16.47 2.02 14.51
N CYS A 253 -16.27 2.88 13.49
CA CYS A 253 -15.53 2.54 12.29
C CYS A 253 -14.08 2.14 12.61
N VAL A 254 -13.36 2.95 13.38
CA VAL A 254 -11.95 2.69 13.74
C VAL A 254 -11.84 1.42 14.58
N SER A 255 -12.77 1.16 15.49
CA SER A 255 -12.80 -0.07 16.28
C SER A 255 -13.00 -1.31 15.40
N GLU A 256 -14.00 -1.30 14.51
CA GLU A 256 -14.25 -2.42 13.59
C GLU A 256 -13.11 -2.60 12.58
N LEU A 257 -12.49 -1.51 12.12
CA LEU A 257 -11.29 -1.54 11.28
C LEU A 257 -10.13 -2.21 11.99
N LYS A 258 -9.85 -1.85 13.25
CA LYS A 258 -8.77 -2.45 14.04
C LYS A 258 -8.98 -3.94 14.24
N GLU A 259 -10.20 -4.36 14.57
CA GLU A 259 -10.56 -5.78 14.68
C GLU A 259 -10.39 -6.52 13.35
N TRP A 260 -10.88 -5.92 12.26
CA TRP A 260 -10.74 -6.50 10.93
C TRP A 260 -9.27 -6.62 10.54
N MET A 261 -8.45 -5.59 10.75
CA MET A 261 -7.01 -5.62 10.47
C MET A 261 -6.33 -6.75 11.24
N ASN A 262 -6.60 -6.86 12.56
CA ASN A 262 -6.04 -7.93 13.39
C ASN A 262 -6.44 -9.33 12.89
N LYS A 263 -7.72 -9.54 12.53
CA LYS A 263 -8.21 -10.80 11.94
C LYS A 263 -7.55 -11.13 10.61
N ASN A 264 -7.02 -10.12 9.92
CA ASN A 264 -6.32 -10.24 8.65
C ASN A 264 -4.80 -10.09 8.79
N HIS A 265 -4.25 -10.28 10.00
CA HIS A 265 -2.81 -10.19 10.28
C HIS A 265 -2.17 -8.85 9.93
N LEU A 266 -2.97 -7.78 9.77
CA LEU A 266 -2.51 -6.42 9.64
C LEU A 266 -2.49 -5.75 11.01
N SER A 267 -1.56 -4.81 11.20
CA SER A 267 -1.41 -4.10 12.46
C SER A 267 -1.49 -2.60 12.23
N LEU A 268 -2.49 -1.96 12.83
CA LEU A 268 -2.63 -0.50 12.85
C LEU A 268 -1.61 0.07 13.85
N ASN A 269 -0.75 0.96 13.36
CA ASN A 269 0.21 1.69 14.18
C ASN A 269 -0.48 2.91 14.83
N THR A 270 -0.94 2.74 16.06
CA THR A 270 -1.60 3.83 16.78
C THR A 270 -0.67 5.00 17.07
N ASP A 271 0.62 4.74 17.28
CA ASP A 271 1.61 5.77 17.61
C ASP A 271 1.94 6.67 16.42
N LYS A 272 1.67 6.19 15.20
CA LYS A 272 1.84 6.96 13.96
C LYS A 272 0.52 7.37 13.32
N THR A 273 -0.59 6.95 13.88
CA THR A 273 -1.91 7.39 13.42
C THR A 273 -2.12 8.82 13.87
N GLU A 274 -2.26 9.73 12.91
CA GLU A 274 -2.43 11.16 13.16
C GLU A 274 -3.87 11.58 12.91
N MET A 275 -4.37 12.53 13.70
CA MET A 275 -5.67 13.16 13.48
C MET A 275 -5.52 14.67 13.37
N LEU A 276 -6.23 15.23 12.40
CA LEU A 276 -6.30 16.65 12.12
C LEU A 276 -7.77 17.08 12.10
N ILE A 277 -8.08 18.21 12.73
CA ILE A 277 -9.39 18.85 12.64
C ILE A 277 -9.24 20.08 11.76
N VAL A 278 -10.06 20.15 10.71
CA VAL A 278 -10.16 21.29 9.80
C VAL A 278 -11.41 22.09 10.16
N GLY A 279 -11.22 23.38 10.45
CA GLY A 279 -12.27 24.26 10.96
C GLY A 279 -12.68 23.95 12.41
N GLY A 280 -13.91 24.32 12.75
CA GLY A 280 -14.48 24.16 14.09
C GLY A 280 -13.96 25.15 15.12
N ASN A 281 -14.65 25.21 16.26
CA ASN A 281 -14.23 26.00 17.41
C ASN A 281 -13.52 25.13 18.46
N ASP A 282 -12.96 25.76 19.50
CA ASP A 282 -12.27 25.05 20.58
C ASP A 282 -13.16 24.02 21.30
N ALA A 283 -14.48 24.25 21.36
CA ALA A 283 -15.40 23.30 21.96
C ALA A 283 -15.54 22.02 21.12
N ASP A 284 -15.60 22.15 19.79
CA ASP A 284 -15.61 21.01 18.87
C ASP A 284 -14.34 20.18 19.02
N HIS A 285 -13.18 20.82 19.11
CA HIS A 285 -11.89 20.14 19.29
C HIS A 285 -11.86 19.35 20.61
N ASN A 286 -12.27 19.97 21.71
CA ASN A 286 -12.34 19.32 23.02
C ASN A 286 -13.36 18.17 23.08
N ASN A 287 -14.49 18.29 22.38
CA ASN A 287 -15.51 17.24 22.31
C ASN A 287 -14.99 16.00 21.55
N ILE A 288 -14.22 16.21 20.48
CA ILE A 288 -13.61 15.10 19.73
C ILE A 288 -12.54 14.41 20.58
N LEU A 289 -11.65 15.19 21.20
CA LEU A 289 -10.62 14.69 22.10
C LEU A 289 -11.21 13.82 23.23
N SER A 290 -12.25 14.32 23.90
CA SER A 290 -12.91 13.58 24.98
C SER A 290 -13.59 12.30 24.49
N SER A 291 -14.21 12.32 23.31
CA SER A 291 -14.86 11.14 22.72
C SER A 291 -13.86 10.02 22.44
N PHE A 292 -12.71 10.32 21.82
CA PHE A 292 -11.67 9.31 21.55
C PHE A 292 -11.02 8.76 22.81
N ASN A 293 -10.74 9.63 23.79
CA ASN A 293 -10.19 9.23 25.08
C ASN A 293 -11.16 8.31 25.85
N SER A 294 -12.47 8.56 25.75
CA SER A 294 -13.48 7.75 26.46
C SER A 294 -13.55 6.30 25.99
N VAL A 295 -13.14 6.03 24.74
CA VAL A 295 -13.17 4.68 24.13
C VAL A 295 -11.78 4.03 24.11
N GLY A 296 -10.77 4.69 24.69
CA GLY A 296 -9.43 4.14 24.81
C GLY A 296 -8.74 3.91 23.46
N ILE A 297 -9.09 4.69 22.44
CA ILE A 297 -8.39 4.67 21.15
C ILE A 297 -7.33 5.77 21.22
N PRO A 298 -6.04 5.44 21.39
CA PRO A 298 -4.97 6.44 21.35
C PRO A 298 -4.89 7.03 19.95
N VAL A 299 -5.03 8.35 19.85
CA VAL A 299 -4.92 9.10 18.60
C VAL A 299 -4.09 10.35 18.85
N ASN A 300 -3.11 10.60 17.98
CA ASN A 300 -2.27 11.78 18.07
C ASN A 300 -2.93 12.94 17.34
N PHE A 301 -3.48 13.89 18.10
CA PHE A 301 -4.00 15.13 17.53
C PHE A 301 -2.84 16.03 17.12
N THR A 302 -2.93 16.56 15.90
CA THR A 302 -1.90 17.38 15.29
C THR A 302 -2.54 18.62 14.66
N GLU A 303 -1.84 19.75 14.72
CA GLU A 303 -2.27 20.98 14.02
C GLU A 303 -1.93 20.92 12.52
N SER A 304 -0.99 20.06 12.16
CA SER A 304 -0.62 19.77 10.78
C SER A 304 -0.12 18.34 10.64
N ALA A 305 -0.45 17.70 9.53
CA ALA A 305 -0.09 16.30 9.27
C ALA A 305 0.39 16.12 7.84
N ARG A 306 1.32 15.18 7.61
CA ARG A 306 1.80 14.88 6.25
C ARG A 306 0.93 13.79 5.62
N ASN A 307 0.24 14.13 4.55
CA ASN A 307 -0.64 13.24 3.80
C ASN A 307 -0.15 13.10 2.35
N LEU A 308 0.27 11.89 1.95
CA LEU A 308 0.77 11.57 0.61
C LEU A 308 1.81 12.58 0.06
N GLY A 309 2.68 13.09 0.94
CA GLY A 309 3.74 14.03 0.61
C GLY A 309 3.38 15.52 0.77
N VAL A 310 2.10 15.85 0.97
CA VAL A 310 1.62 17.23 1.19
C VAL A 310 1.35 17.45 2.68
N ILE A 311 1.62 18.66 3.19
CA ILE A 311 1.30 19.03 4.58
C ILE A 311 -0.09 19.66 4.60
N PHE A 312 -1.00 19.04 5.34
CA PHE A 312 -2.31 19.62 5.65
C PHE A 312 -2.22 20.39 6.96
N ASP A 313 -2.94 21.51 7.04
CA ASP A 313 -3.08 22.33 8.25
C ASP A 313 -4.57 22.52 8.56
N SER A 314 -4.90 22.93 9.79
CA SER A 314 -6.29 23.09 10.26
C SER A 314 -7.11 24.11 9.47
N SER A 315 -6.45 25.01 8.71
CA SER A 315 -7.08 25.99 7.83
C SER A 315 -7.11 25.57 6.37
N MET A 316 -6.52 24.41 6.03
CA MET A 316 -6.25 23.96 4.67
C MET A 316 -5.59 25.05 3.81
N SER A 317 -4.72 25.88 4.41
CA SER A 317 -4.08 27.00 3.72
C SER A 317 -3.00 26.57 2.73
N PHE A 318 -2.46 25.36 2.91
CA PHE A 318 -1.32 24.80 2.18
C PHE A 318 -0.05 25.67 2.20
N LYS A 319 0.03 26.70 3.06
CA LYS A 319 1.19 27.59 3.14
C LYS A 319 2.46 26.81 3.45
N SER A 320 2.41 25.91 4.43
CA SER A 320 3.55 25.08 4.82
C SER A 320 4.02 24.16 3.68
N ALA A 321 3.10 23.60 2.90
CA ALA A 321 3.42 22.80 1.73
C ALA A 321 4.07 23.65 0.62
N TYR A 322 3.51 24.82 0.34
CA TYR A 322 4.08 25.79 -0.61
C TYR A 322 5.50 26.20 -0.22
N TYR A 323 5.72 26.64 1.03
CA TYR A 323 7.04 27.06 1.50
C TYR A 323 8.06 25.92 1.44
N LYS A 324 7.65 24.69 1.75
CA LYS A 324 8.52 23.53 1.65
C LYS A 324 8.96 23.26 0.21
N VAL A 325 8.04 23.28 -0.75
CA VAL A 325 8.38 23.09 -2.17
C VAL A 325 9.31 24.20 -2.66
N VAL A 326 9.03 25.46 -2.28
CA VAL A 326 9.91 26.59 -2.58
C VAL A 326 11.30 26.38 -1.97
N GLN A 327 11.39 25.97 -0.71
CA GLN A 327 12.66 25.70 -0.05
C GLN A 327 13.45 24.58 -0.75
N ASP A 328 12.80 23.46 -1.09
CA ASP A 328 13.44 22.34 -1.79
C ASP A 328 13.91 22.74 -3.21
N MET A 329 13.23 23.69 -3.87
CA MET A 329 13.62 24.20 -5.20
C MET A 329 14.78 25.20 -5.16
N PHE A 330 14.81 26.11 -4.18
CA PHE A 330 15.77 27.23 -4.14
C PHE A 330 16.95 26.99 -3.19
N LEU A 331 16.84 26.02 -2.28
CA LEU A 331 17.89 25.61 -1.34
C LEU A 331 17.99 24.08 -1.30
N PRO A 332 18.39 23.43 -2.41
CA PRO A 332 18.58 21.98 -2.41
C PRO A 332 19.69 21.62 -1.41
N SER A 333 19.33 20.78 -0.43
CA SER A 333 20.24 20.24 0.59
C SER A 333 21.24 19.24 0.00
#